data_AF-A0A7Z7W245-F1
#
_entry.id   AF-A0A7Z7W245-F1
#
_cell.length_a   1.000
_cell.length_b   1.000
_cell.length_c   1.000
_cell.angle_alpha   90.00
_cell.angle_beta   90.00
_cell.angle_gamma   90.00
#
_symmetry.space_group_name_H-M   'P 1'
#
loop_
_entity.id
_entity.type
_entity.pdbx_description
1 polymer ?
#
loop_
_entity_poly.entity_id
_entity_poly.type
_entity_poly.pdbx_seq_one_letter_code
_entity_poly.pdbx_strand_id
1 'polypeptide(L)'
;MTQYEVDIMYEVKLDAFNGPLDLLLHLIQKFEIDIYDIPMQALTEQYMQYVHAMKQLEINIASEYLVLASELLMIKSKMLLPQSTSDIDVDDDPREDLVGRLIEYQNYKEYTAILNDMKEERDFYFTKKTDRVISFGNR
;
A
#
# COMPACT_ATOMS: atom_id res chain seq x y z
N MET A 1 38.47 6.06 12.28
CA MET A 1 37.65 7.04 11.54
C MET A 1 37.45 6.51 10.14
N THR A 2 36.32 5.85 9.88
CA THR A 2 35.85 5.55 8.52
C THR A 2 34.43 6.07 8.47
N GLN A 3 34.29 7.22 7.84
CA GLN A 3 33.04 7.93 7.64
C GLN A 3 32.27 7.18 6.55
N TYR A 4 31.22 6.47 6.94
CA TYR A 4 30.21 6.01 6.00
C TYR A 4 29.29 7.19 5.73
N GLU A 5 29.53 7.89 4.63
CA GLU A 5 28.48 8.69 4.00
C GLU A 5 27.48 7.72 3.40
N VAL A 6 26.37 7.50 4.11
CA VAL A 6 25.17 6.97 3.50
C VAL A 6 24.52 8.16 2.81
N ASP A 7 24.57 8.18 1.48
CA ASP A 7 23.79 9.12 0.69
C ASP A 7 22.31 8.77 0.87
N ILE A 8 21.64 9.50 1.76
CA ILE A 8 20.21 9.32 2.09
C ILE A 8 19.35 10.24 1.21
N MET A 9 19.74 10.46 -0.05
CA MET A 9 18.92 11.25 -0.96
C MET A 9 17.79 10.37 -1.55
N TYR A 10 16.82 10.04 -0.70
CA TYR A 10 15.55 9.46 -1.13
C TYR A 10 14.50 10.57 -1.18
N GLU A 11 14.21 11.06 -2.39
CA GLU A 11 13.12 12.01 -2.66
C GLU A 11 11.77 11.28 -2.59
N VAL A 12 11.35 10.90 -1.38
CA VAL A 12 10.05 10.28 -1.13
C VAL A 12 9.01 11.37 -1.01
N LYS A 13 8.42 11.77 -2.14
CA LYS A 13 7.20 12.58 -2.12
C LYS A 13 6.06 11.68 -1.64
N LEU A 14 5.57 11.93 -0.43
CA LEU A 14 4.38 11.28 0.12
C LEU A 14 3.17 11.39 -0.82
N ASP A 15 3.11 12.47 -1.62
CA ASP A 15 2.10 12.69 -2.68
C ASP A 15 2.11 11.60 -3.77
N ALA A 16 3.15 10.75 -3.83
CA ALA A 16 3.24 9.68 -4.81
C ALA A 16 2.52 8.38 -4.39
N PHE A 17 2.17 8.21 -3.11
CA PHE A 17 1.58 6.97 -2.59
C PHE A 17 0.15 7.16 -2.13
N ASN A 18 -0.72 6.24 -2.55
CA ASN A 18 -2.14 6.25 -2.19
C ASN A 18 -2.40 5.46 -0.89
N GLY A 19 -1.56 5.69 0.13
CA GLY A 19 -1.65 5.08 1.44
C GLY A 19 -0.57 4.03 1.75
N PRO A 20 -0.62 3.41 2.94
CA PRO A 20 0.48 2.64 3.48
C PRO A 20 0.64 1.25 2.85
N LEU A 21 -0.44 0.67 2.30
CA LEU A 21 -0.38 -0.57 1.50
C LEU A 21 0.33 -0.34 0.16
N ASP A 22 0.12 0.82 -0.47
CA ASP A 22 0.80 1.19 -1.71
C ASP A 22 2.31 1.33 -1.49
N LEU A 23 2.68 1.95 -0.37
CA LEU A 23 4.08 2.01 0.06
C LEU A 23 4.66 0.60 0.29
N LEU A 24 3.94 -0.30 0.97
CA LEU A 24 4.41 -1.68 1.15
C LEU A 24 4.62 -2.41 -0.18
N LEU A 25 3.67 -2.32 -1.11
CA LEU A 25 3.82 -2.92 -2.44
C LEU A 25 5.02 -2.34 -3.19
N HIS A 26 5.23 -1.02 -3.09
CA HIS A 26 6.41 -0.39 -3.66
C HIS A 26 7.71 -0.95 -3.07
N LEU A 27 7.78 -1.14 -1.74
CA LEU A 27 8.94 -1.74 -1.10
C LEU A 27 9.14 -3.20 -1.53
N ILE A 28 8.07 -3.99 -1.57
CA ILE A 28 8.11 -5.40 -2.00
C ILE A 28 8.66 -5.50 -3.43
N GLN A 29 8.16 -4.66 -4.35
CA GLN A 29 8.65 -4.60 -5.73
C GLN A 29 10.11 -4.12 -5.81
N LYS A 30 10.47 -3.06 -5.08
CA LYS A 30 11.82 -2.48 -5.09
C LYS A 30 12.90 -3.44 -4.59
N PHE A 31 12.57 -4.29 -3.62
CA PHE A 31 13.48 -5.27 -3.03
C PHE A 31 13.33 -6.68 -3.62
N GLU A 32 12.55 -6.84 -4.70
CA GLU A 32 12.29 -8.13 -5.35
C GLU A 32 11.83 -9.23 -4.35
N ILE A 33 11.00 -8.82 -3.39
CA ILE A 33 10.46 -9.70 -2.36
C ILE A 33 9.28 -10.49 -2.95
N ASP A 34 9.22 -11.80 -2.65
CA ASP A 34 8.02 -12.59 -2.91
C ASP A 34 6.90 -12.17 -1.95
N ILE A 35 5.74 -11.81 -2.49
CA ILE A 35 4.57 -11.40 -1.70
C ILE A 35 4.03 -12.53 -0.82
N TYR A 36 4.31 -13.80 -1.16
CA TYR A 36 3.93 -14.96 -0.36
C TYR A 36 4.97 -15.33 0.70
N ASP A 37 6.23 -14.87 0.56
CA ASP A 37 7.29 -15.10 1.53
C ASP A 37 8.00 -13.78 1.91
N ILE A 38 7.28 -12.98 2.68
CA ILE A 38 7.75 -11.66 3.07
C ILE A 38 8.75 -11.75 4.23
N PRO A 39 10.00 -11.28 4.06
CA PRO A 39 10.97 -11.16 5.15
C PRO A 39 10.59 -9.99 6.06
N MET A 40 9.74 -10.26 7.06
CA MET A 40 9.16 -9.25 7.95
C MET A 40 10.19 -8.39 8.66
N GLN A 41 11.37 -8.92 8.96
CA GLN A 41 12.45 -8.13 9.56
C GLN A 41 12.86 -6.97 8.64
N ALA A 42 13.19 -7.30 7.38
CA ALA A 42 13.68 -6.34 6.40
C ALA A 42 12.56 -5.38 5.98
N LEU A 43 11.36 -5.89 5.67
CA LEU A 43 10.24 -5.07 5.25
C LEU A 43 9.85 -4.05 6.33
N THR A 44 9.75 -4.49 7.59
CA THR A 44 9.41 -3.60 8.71
C THR A 44 10.47 -2.54 8.93
N GLU A 45 11.76 -2.90 8.85
CA GLU A 45 12.85 -1.92 8.99
C GLU A 45 12.79 -0.85 7.90
N GLN A 46 12.56 -1.24 6.65
CA GLN A 46 12.45 -0.29 5.54
C GLN A 46 11.21 0.60 5.70
N TYR A 47 10.06 0.03 6.03
CA TYR A 47 8.85 0.81 6.26
C TYR A 47 9.04 1.83 7.40
N MET A 48 9.67 1.44 8.51
CA MET A 48 9.96 2.34 9.62
C MET A 48 10.94 3.46 9.23
N GLN A 49 11.95 3.17 8.41
CA GLN A 49 12.86 4.21 7.89
C GLN A 49 12.09 5.27 7.10
N TYR A 50 11.16 4.84 6.24
CA TYR A 50 10.30 5.76 5.50
C TYR A 50 9.45 6.62 6.44
N VAL A 51 8.75 6.00 7.40
CA VAL A 51 7.91 6.74 8.36
C VAL A 51 8.73 7.73 9.20
N HIS A 52 9.96 7.36 9.58
CA HIS A 52 10.87 8.25 10.31
C HIS A 52 11.38 9.41 9.45
N ALA A 53 11.74 9.16 8.19
CA ALA A 53 12.16 10.21 7.27
C ALA A 53 11.04 11.23 7.04
N MET A 54 9.79 10.77 6.86
CA MET A 54 8.62 11.65 6.75
C MET A 54 8.45 12.53 7.99
N LYS A 55 8.67 11.96 9.18
CA LYS A 55 8.55 12.69 10.45
C LYS A 55 9.62 13.76 10.60
N GLN A 56 10.84 13.47 10.16
CA GLN A 56 11.98 14.41 10.21
C GLN A 56 11.81 15.58 9.24
N LEU A 57 11.18 15.33 8.09
CA LEU A 57 10.88 16.34 7.07
C LEU A 57 9.60 17.15 7.38
N GLU A 58 9.02 17.01 8.58
CA GLU A 58 7.78 17.66 9.02
C GLU A 58 6.58 17.44 8.07
N ILE A 59 6.59 16.35 7.31
CA ILE A 59 5.46 16.02 6.45
C ILE A 59 4.31 15.52 7.33
N ASN A 60 3.08 15.95 7.03
CA ASN A 60 1.89 15.47 7.72
C ASN A 60 1.72 13.96 7.49
N ILE A 61 2.19 13.16 8.45
CA ILE A 61 2.01 11.71 8.43
C ILE A 61 0.53 11.41 8.72
N ALA A 62 -0.13 10.70 7.81
CA ALA A 62 -1.48 10.23 8.04
C ALA A 62 -1.50 9.11 9.11
N SER A 63 -2.55 9.10 9.94
CA SER A 63 -2.70 8.14 11.05
C SER A 63 -2.63 6.68 10.59
N GLU A 64 -3.09 6.40 9.37
CA GLU A 64 -3.02 5.09 8.72
C GLU A 64 -1.59 4.50 8.64
N TYR A 65 -0.57 5.34 8.42
CA TYR A 65 0.81 4.87 8.35
C TYR A 65 1.32 4.39 9.70
N LEU A 66 0.93 5.08 10.78
CA LEU A 66 1.29 4.71 12.15
C LEU A 66 0.55 3.45 12.60
N VAL A 67 -0.71 3.28 12.18
CA VAL A 67 -1.47 2.06 12.43
C VAL A 67 -0.76 0.87 11.79
N LEU A 68 -0.38 0.96 10.51
CA LEU A 68 0.33 -0.13 9.84
C LEU A 68 1.75 -0.35 10.41
N ALA A 69 2.45 0.71 10.84
CA ALA A 69 3.73 0.58 11.54
C ALA A 69 3.59 -0.28 12.81
N SER A 70 2.52 -0.04 13.57
CA SER A 70 2.21 -0.78 14.79
C SER A 70 1.92 -2.24 14.50
N GLU A 71 1.14 -2.51 13.45
CA GLU A 71 0.79 -3.84 12.95
C GLU A 71 2.05 -4.62 12.55
N LEU A 72 2.95 -4.02 11.75
CA LEU A 72 4.21 -4.65 11.34
C LEU A 72 5.12 -4.99 12.53
N LEU A 73 5.22 -4.10 13.52
CA LEU A 73 5.98 -4.35 14.74
C LEU A 73 5.39 -5.50 15.56
N MET A 74 4.07 -5.58 15.66
CA MET A 74 3.38 -6.69 16.32
C MET A 74 3.66 -8.01 15.60
N ILE A 75 3.56 -8.06 14.27
CA ILE A 75 3.84 -9.26 13.47
C ILE A 75 5.31 -9.67 13.66
N LYS A 76 6.26 -8.73 13.52
CA LYS A 76 7.70 -8.98 13.76
C LYS A 76 7.94 -9.52 15.16
N SER A 77 7.29 -8.97 16.18
CA SER A 77 7.43 -9.45 17.56
C SER A 77 6.90 -10.87 17.72
N LYS A 78 5.71 -11.19 17.20
CA LYS A 78 5.14 -12.55 17.29
C LYS A 78 6.05 -13.58 16.64
N MET A 79 6.60 -13.29 15.46
CA MET A 79 7.50 -14.20 14.75
C MET A 79 8.85 -14.43 15.44
N LEU A 80 9.30 -13.49 16.27
CA LEU A 80 10.58 -13.61 16.99
C LEU A 80 10.44 -14.27 18.37
N LEU A 81 9.23 -14.40 18.90
CA LEU A 81 9.00 -14.99 20.21
C LEU A 81 9.04 -16.52 20.12
N PRO A 82 9.69 -17.22 21.07
CA PRO A 82 9.69 -18.67 21.10
C PRO A 82 8.27 -19.18 21.35
N GLN A 83 7.75 -20.02 20.45
CA GLN A 83 6.45 -20.65 20.62
C GLN A 83 6.46 -21.53 21.87
N SER A 84 5.58 -21.23 22.82
CA SER A 84 5.32 -22.09 23.98
C SER A 84 4.75 -23.40 23.48
N THR A 85 5.45 -24.51 23.74
CA THR A 85 5.13 -25.87 23.30
C THR A 85 3.85 -26.46 23.95
N SER A 86 2.96 -25.63 24.48
CA SER A 86 1.88 -26.05 25.37
C SER A 86 0.46 -25.87 24.84
N ASP A 87 0.25 -25.41 23.61
CA ASP A 87 -1.11 -25.38 23.04
C ASP A 87 -1.12 -25.85 21.59
N ILE A 88 -2.05 -26.77 21.31
CA ILE A 88 -2.41 -27.30 20.01
C ILE A 88 -3.29 -26.24 19.31
N ASP A 89 -2.76 -25.02 19.18
CA ASP A 89 -3.36 -24.04 18.29
C ASP A 89 -2.57 -24.10 16.99
N VAL A 90 -3.32 -24.25 15.89
CA VAL A 90 -2.81 -24.02 14.56
C VAL A 90 -2.46 -22.54 14.54
N ASP A 91 -1.20 -22.20 14.84
CA ASP A 91 -0.71 -20.83 14.82
C ASP A 91 -0.68 -20.42 13.35
N ASP A 92 -1.80 -19.89 12.86
CA ASP A 92 -1.91 -19.29 11.53
C ASP A 92 -0.76 -18.29 11.37
N ASP A 93 -0.13 -18.27 10.20
CA ASP A 93 1.02 -17.39 9.99
C ASP A 93 0.57 -15.95 10.25
N PRO A 94 1.18 -15.22 11.21
CA PRO A 94 0.75 -13.89 11.62
C PRO A 94 0.81 -12.85 10.48
N ARG A 95 1.40 -13.22 9.34
CA ARG A 95 1.48 -12.42 8.12
C ARG A 95 0.27 -12.61 7.18
N GLU A 96 -0.52 -13.67 7.31
CA GLU A 96 -1.55 -14.05 6.33
C GLU A 96 -2.54 -12.92 6.03
N ASP A 97 -3.08 -12.28 7.07
CA ASP A 97 -4.02 -11.17 6.92
C ASP A 97 -3.40 -9.99 6.13
N LEU A 98 -2.13 -9.69 6.40
CA LEU A 98 -1.41 -8.62 5.71
C LEU A 98 -1.19 -8.98 4.23
N VAL A 99 -0.75 -10.21 3.96
CA VAL A 99 -0.54 -10.72 2.59
C VAL A 99 -1.84 -10.67 1.79
N GLY A 100 -2.95 -11.12 2.38
CA GLY A 100 -4.27 -11.06 1.75
C GLY A 100 -4.67 -9.64 1.35
N ARG A 101 -4.49 -8.67 2.26
CA ARG A 101 -4.76 -7.24 1.99
C ARG A 101 -3.85 -6.66 0.91
N LEU A 102 -2.58 -7.07 0.86
CA LEU A 102 -1.63 -6.62 -0.18
C LEU A 102 -2.02 -7.14 -1.57
N ILE A 103 -2.39 -8.42 -1.68
CA ILE A 103 -2.85 -9.02 -2.93
C ILE A 103 -4.14 -8.36 -3.40
N GLU A 104 -5.10 -8.16 -2.50
CA GLU A 104 -6.36 -7.49 -2.82
C GLU A 104 -6.11 -6.07 -3.34
N TYR A 105 -5.28 -5.29 -2.65
CA TYR A 105 -4.93 -3.95 -3.09
C TYR A 105 -4.20 -3.96 -4.44
N GLN A 106 -3.28 -4.90 -4.68
CA GLN A 106 -2.61 -5.06 -5.96
C GLN A 106 -3.61 -5.28 -7.10
N ASN A 107 -4.58 -6.19 -6.91
CA ASN A 107 -5.62 -6.45 -7.90
C ASN A 107 -6.46 -5.20 -8.18
N TYR A 108 -6.83 -4.44 -7.14
CA TYR A 108 -7.55 -3.19 -7.34
C TYR A 108 -6.73 -2.14 -8.11
N LYS A 109 -5.41 -2.08 -7.88
CA LYS A 109 -4.51 -1.20 -8.61
C LYS A 109 -4.45 -1.55 -10.09
N GLU A 110 -4.41 -2.85 -10.42
CA GLU A 110 -4.45 -3.35 -11.79
C GLU A 110 -5.79 -3.05 -12.47
N TYR A 111 -6.91 -3.29 -11.80
CA TYR A 111 -8.24 -2.94 -12.32
C TYR A 111 -8.41 -1.43 -12.52
N THR A 112 -7.86 -0.62 -11.62
CA THR A 112 -7.88 0.85 -11.76
C THR A 112 -7.13 1.29 -13.01
N ALA A 113 -6.00 0.66 -13.34
CA ALA A 113 -5.27 0.94 -14.58
C ALA A 113 -6.14 0.64 -15.81
N ILE A 114 -6.76 -0.54 -15.86
CA ILE A 114 -7.65 -0.93 -16.96
C ILE A 114 -8.83 0.05 -17.09
N LEU A 115 -9.45 0.45 -15.98
CA LEU A 115 -10.56 1.40 -15.98
C LEU A 115 -10.13 2.80 -16.42
N ASN A 116 -8.91 3.22 -16.11
CA ASN A 116 -8.36 4.47 -16.58
C ASN A 116 -8.16 4.45 -18.10
N ASP A 117 -7.61 3.36 -18.65
CA ASP A 117 -7.48 3.20 -20.11
C ASP A 117 -8.85 3.28 -20.80
N MET A 118 -9.86 2.57 -20.27
CA MET A 118 -11.23 2.63 -20.78
C MET A 118 -11.86 4.03 -20.67
N LYS A 119 -11.55 4.76 -19.59
CA LYS A 119 -12.01 6.14 -19.40
C LYS A 119 -11.37 7.05 -20.45
N GLU A 120 -10.06 6.94 -20.68
CA GLU A 120 -9.36 7.72 -21.70
C GLU A 120 -9.93 7.45 -23.10
N GLU A 121 -10.21 6.19 -23.44
CA GLU A 121 -10.90 5.83 -24.68
C GLU A 121 -12.28 6.49 -24.79
N ARG A 122 -13.07 6.47 -23.69
CA ARG A 122 -14.39 7.08 -23.65
C ARG A 122 -14.34 8.60 -23.78
N ASP A 123 -13.31 9.25 -23.26
CA ASP A 123 -13.17 10.71 -23.28
C ASP A 123 -13.06 11.27 -24.73
N PHE A 124 -12.74 10.44 -25.72
CA PHE A 124 -12.83 10.80 -27.14
C PHE A 124 -14.26 10.89 -27.71
N TYR A 125 -15.28 10.40 -27.00
CA TYR A 125 -16.66 10.37 -27.46
C TYR A 125 -17.51 11.44 -26.75
N PHE A 126 -17.96 12.45 -27.51
CA PHE A 126 -18.86 13.49 -27.02
C PHE A 126 -20.32 13.10 -27.20
N THR A 127 -21.11 13.16 -26.12
CA THR A 127 -22.56 12.95 -26.20
C THR A 127 -23.29 14.28 -26.17
N LYS A 128 -24.34 14.42 -27.00
CA LYS A 128 -25.21 15.59 -26.94
C LYS A 128 -26.20 15.41 -25.79
N LYS A 129 -26.33 16.41 -24.92
CA LYS A 129 -27.38 16.44 -23.89
C LYS A 129 -28.74 16.36 -24.60
N THR A 130 -29.54 15.35 -24.27
CA THR A 130 -30.89 15.19 -24.84
C THR A 130 -31.76 16.35 -24.37
N ASP A 131 -32.08 17.27 -25.27
CA ASP A 131 -33.18 18.20 -25.07
C ASP A 131 -34.47 17.38 -25.17
N ARG A 132 -35.04 16.98 -24.02
CA ARG A 132 -36.41 16.47 -23.98
C ARG A 132 -37.35 17.62 -24.35
N VAL A 133 -37.57 17.79 -25.64
CA VAL A 133 -38.72 18.52 -26.17
C VAL A 133 -39.58 17.53 -26.93
N ILE A 134 -40.32 16.73 -26.18
CA ILE A 134 -41.51 16.09 -26.73
C ILE A 134 -42.70 16.54 -25.89
N SER A 135 -43.05 17.81 -26.09
CA SER A 135 -44.38 18.33 -25.78
C SER A 135 -45.33 17.78 -26.84
N PHE A 136 -45.94 16.62 -26.55
CA PHE A 136 -47.17 16.22 -27.23
C PHE A 136 -48.33 16.92 -26.52
N GLY A 137 -48.51 18.21 -26.80
CA GLY A 137 -49.68 18.98 -26.41
C GLY A 137 -50.77 18.89 -27.48
N ASN A 138 -51.83 18.16 -27.14
CA ASN A 138 -53.24 18.27 -27.57
C ASN A 138 -53.57 18.62 -29.04
N ARG A 139 -54.20 17.66 -29.72
CA ARG A 139 -55.33 17.93 -30.62
C ARG A 139 -56.59 17.36 -30.01
#